data_AF-A0A356NXF8-F1
#
_entry.id   AF-A0A356NXF8-F1
#
_cell.length_a   1.000
_cell.length_b   1.000
_cell.length_c   1.000
_cell.angle_alpha   90.00
_cell.angle_beta   90.00
_cell.angle_gamma   90.00
#
_symmetry.space_group_name_H-M   'P 1'
#
loop_
_entity.id
_entity.type
_entity.pdbx_description
1 polymer ?
#
loop_
_entity_poly.entity_id
_entity_poly.type
_entity_poly.pdbx_seq_one_letter_code
_entity_poly.pdbx_strand_id
1 'polypeptide(L)'
;MAEFTLPAHSKFTAGHSYKASEGASDVRVFQIYRWSPDDDENPRLDSFEVDLDDCGPMVLDALIKIKSEQDSTLTFRRSCREGICGSCSMNIDGTNTLACLKSIKDVEGDVKIFPLPHMPVVKDLVPDLSNAYRQLAAIEPWLKADEDAPEGEERRQSPEQREQLDGLWECVLCFSCSTACPSYWWNSEEYLGPAVLLQAYRWVADSRDDKTDERLDALDDSFALYR
;
A
#
# COMPACT_ATOMS: atom_id res chain seq x y z
N MET A 1 -23.55 -29.92 8.36
CA MET A 1 -22.96 -28.64 8.82
C MET A 1 -21.65 -28.49 8.07
N ALA A 2 -21.45 -27.41 7.32
CA ALA A 2 -20.15 -27.15 6.71
C ALA A 2 -19.20 -26.74 7.85
N GLU A 3 -18.16 -27.53 8.10
CA GLU A 3 -17.05 -27.10 8.94
C GLU A 3 -16.18 -26.15 8.13
N PHE A 4 -16.35 -24.85 8.38
CA PHE A 4 -15.44 -23.84 7.87
C PHE A 4 -14.18 -23.86 8.73
N THR A 5 -13.19 -24.67 8.35
CA THR A 5 -11.83 -24.52 8.88
C THR A 5 -11.27 -23.22 8.32
N LEU A 6 -10.98 -22.26 9.19
CA LEU A 6 -10.25 -21.07 8.78
C LEU A 6 -8.88 -21.50 8.20
N PRO A 7 -8.37 -20.80 7.18
CA PRO A 7 -7.06 -21.10 6.59
C PRO A 7 -5.93 -21.16 7.65
N ALA A 8 -4.81 -21.81 7.33
CA ALA A 8 -3.63 -21.69 8.19
C ALA A 8 -3.26 -20.21 8.41
N HIS A 9 -2.75 -19.87 9.59
CA HIS A 9 -2.32 -18.49 9.93
C HIS A 9 -3.45 -17.43 9.92
N SER A 10 -4.71 -17.86 10.12
CA SER A 10 -5.89 -16.96 10.07
C SER A 10 -6.37 -16.45 11.43
N LYS A 11 -5.78 -16.92 12.54
CA LYS A 11 -6.17 -16.52 13.90
C LYS A 11 -5.03 -15.75 14.57
N PHE A 12 -5.31 -14.52 14.98
CA PHE A 12 -4.37 -13.73 15.75
C PHE A 12 -4.32 -14.21 17.20
N THR A 13 -3.12 -14.39 17.73
CA THR A 13 -2.89 -14.60 19.17
C THR A 13 -2.36 -13.33 19.83
N ALA A 14 -2.48 -13.26 21.16
CA ALA A 14 -1.76 -12.25 21.92
C ALA A 14 -0.26 -12.48 21.77
N GLY A 15 0.49 -11.41 21.49
CA GLY A 15 1.93 -11.45 21.30
C GLY A 15 2.73 -10.99 22.51
N HIS A 16 3.96 -10.59 22.26
CA HIS A 16 4.87 -10.04 23.26
C HIS A 16 4.49 -8.62 23.66
N SER A 17 4.94 -8.19 24.84
CA SER A 17 4.76 -6.82 25.31
C SER A 17 6.11 -6.22 25.69
N TYR A 18 6.42 -5.08 25.10
CA TYR A 18 7.66 -4.34 25.28
C TYR A 18 7.33 -3.04 26.01
N LYS A 19 8.00 -2.82 27.15
CA LYS A 19 7.80 -1.64 27.99
C LYS A 19 8.65 -0.47 27.51
N ALA A 20 8.16 0.75 27.71
CA ALA A 20 8.94 1.95 27.48
C ALA A 20 10.15 2.00 28.43
N SER A 21 11.15 2.81 28.08
CA SER A 21 12.30 3.07 28.94
C SER A 21 11.88 3.63 30.30
N GLU A 22 12.63 3.30 31.35
CA GLU A 22 12.39 3.86 32.68
C GLU A 22 12.41 5.40 32.64
N GLY A 23 11.36 6.02 33.19
CA GLY A 23 11.23 7.47 33.25
C GLY A 23 10.40 8.12 32.14
N ALA A 24 9.90 7.34 31.17
CA ALA A 24 9.03 7.85 30.11
C ALA A 24 7.73 8.48 30.67
N SER A 25 7.40 9.69 30.21
CA SER A 25 6.23 10.46 30.67
C SER A 25 5.06 10.45 29.70
N ASP A 26 5.30 10.51 28.39
CA ASP A 26 4.26 10.52 27.35
C ASP A 26 4.26 9.20 26.57
N VAL A 27 3.75 8.15 27.19
CA VAL A 27 3.79 6.80 26.61
C VAL A 27 2.58 6.53 25.71
N ARG A 28 2.86 6.05 24.50
CA ARG A 28 1.85 5.51 23.57
C ARG A 28 2.11 4.04 23.29
N VAL A 29 1.04 3.25 23.26
CA VAL A 29 1.10 1.82 22.89
C VAL A 29 0.89 1.67 21.39
N PHE A 30 1.75 0.89 20.74
CA PHE A 30 1.64 0.45 19.35
C PHE A 30 1.39 -1.05 19.33
N GLN A 31 0.26 -1.47 18.77
CA GLN A 31 -0.12 -2.87 18.60
C GLN A 31 0.16 -3.30 17.16
N ILE A 32 1.19 -4.11 16.96
CA ILE A 32 1.75 -4.37 15.63
C ILE A 32 1.54 -5.84 15.26
N TYR A 33 0.97 -6.09 14.08
CA TYR A 33 0.89 -7.42 13.49
C TYR A 33 2.29 -8.00 13.31
N ARG A 34 2.48 -9.24 13.77
CA ARG A 34 3.72 -10.00 13.61
C ARG A 34 3.45 -11.37 13.02
N TRP A 35 4.29 -11.76 12.08
CA TRP A 35 4.31 -13.12 11.53
C TRP A 35 5.64 -13.36 10.83
N SER A 36 6.19 -14.56 11.00
CA SER A 36 7.45 -14.97 10.39
C SER A 36 7.23 -16.18 9.48
N PRO A 37 7.80 -16.20 8.27
CA PRO A 37 7.82 -17.41 7.45
C PRO A 37 8.85 -18.45 7.95
N ASP A 38 9.67 -18.09 8.94
CA ASP A 38 10.76 -18.91 9.46
C ASP A 38 10.28 -19.94 10.52
N ASP A 39 8.99 -19.89 10.90
CA ASP A 39 8.35 -20.78 11.86
C ASP A 39 6.90 -21.10 11.45
N ASP A 40 6.26 -22.04 12.16
CA ASP A 40 4.88 -22.49 11.90
C ASP A 40 3.85 -21.76 12.80
N GLU A 41 4.23 -20.65 13.46
CA GLU A 41 3.33 -19.97 14.40
C GLU A 41 2.19 -19.23 13.67
N ASN A 42 1.08 -19.06 14.37
CA ASN A 42 0.05 -18.15 13.91
C ASN A 42 0.53 -16.70 14.06
N PRO A 43 0.01 -15.77 13.25
CA PRO A 43 0.27 -14.36 13.45
C PRO A 43 -0.16 -13.91 14.85
N ARG A 44 0.57 -12.95 15.40
CA ARG A 44 0.32 -12.40 16.73
C ARG A 44 0.29 -10.88 16.70
N LEU A 45 -0.23 -10.30 17.77
CA LEU A 45 -0.23 -8.85 17.98
C LEU A 45 0.70 -8.51 19.14
N ASP A 46 1.88 -7.97 18.81
CA ASP A 46 2.84 -7.52 19.81
C ASP A 46 2.52 -6.07 20.21
N SER A 47 2.68 -5.73 21.49
CA SER A 47 2.47 -4.40 22.05
C SER A 47 3.80 -3.73 22.38
N PHE A 48 4.01 -2.52 21.87
CA PHE A 48 5.22 -1.73 22.12
C PHE A 48 4.83 -0.40 22.76
N GLU A 49 5.31 -0.16 23.97
CA GLU A 49 5.22 1.15 24.61
C GLU A 49 6.37 2.04 24.11
N VAL A 50 6.04 3.22 23.59
CA VAL A 50 7.00 4.20 23.06
C VAL A 50 6.78 5.53 23.75
N ASP A 51 7.86 6.13 24.26
CA ASP A 51 7.86 7.50 24.75
C ASP A 51 7.81 8.49 23.57
N LEU A 52 6.74 9.28 23.51
CA LEU A 52 6.51 10.25 22.44
C LEU A 52 7.37 11.51 22.58
N ASP A 53 7.87 11.81 23.79
CA ASP A 53 8.78 12.93 24.00
C ASP A 53 10.14 12.71 23.30
N ASP A 54 10.52 11.45 23.05
CA ASP A 54 11.74 11.02 22.35
C ASP A 54 11.43 10.27 21.03
N CYS A 55 10.30 10.61 20.39
CA CYS A 55 9.91 10.04 19.11
C CYS A 55 9.49 11.14 18.13
N GLY A 56 9.78 10.93 16.84
CA GLY A 56 9.22 11.76 15.78
C GLY A 56 7.69 11.66 15.72
N PRO A 57 7.01 12.64 15.09
CA PRO A 57 5.56 12.77 15.16
C PRO A 57 4.80 11.73 14.32
N MET A 58 5.46 11.05 13.38
CA MET A 58 4.81 10.14 12.43
C MET A 58 4.88 8.69 12.90
N VAL A 59 3.90 7.88 12.50
CA VAL A 59 3.89 6.44 12.82
C VAL A 59 5.13 5.73 12.29
N LEU A 60 5.69 6.17 11.16
CA LEU A 60 6.97 5.63 10.66
C LEU A 60 8.14 5.88 11.63
N ASP A 61 8.18 7.03 12.31
CA ASP A 61 9.23 7.35 13.27
C ASP A 61 9.18 6.36 14.44
N ALA A 62 7.98 6.07 14.95
CA ALA A 62 7.75 5.07 15.98
C ALA A 62 8.17 3.67 15.53
N LEU A 63 7.81 3.25 14.30
CA LEU A 63 8.22 1.95 13.76
C LEU A 63 9.75 1.81 13.66
N ILE A 64 10.45 2.88 13.24
CA ILE A 64 11.91 2.90 13.18
C ILE A 64 12.52 2.85 14.59
N LYS A 65 11.98 3.62 15.54
CA LYS A 65 12.42 3.61 16.94
C LYS A 65 12.25 2.23 17.58
N ILE A 66 11.06 1.64 17.46
CA ILE A 66 10.77 0.27 17.93
C ILE A 66 11.79 -0.72 17.36
N LYS A 67 12.02 -0.69 16.03
CA LYS A 67 12.99 -1.58 15.39
C LYS A 67 14.42 -1.36 15.89
N SER A 68 14.80 -0.13 16.19
CA SER A 68 16.18 0.22 16.50
C SER A 68 16.53 -0.02 17.97
N GLU A 69 15.54 0.11 18.86
CA GLU A 69 15.77 0.18 20.31
C GLU A 69 15.07 -0.94 21.09
N GLN A 70 13.99 -1.53 20.57
CA GLN A 70 13.19 -2.53 21.30
C GLN A 70 13.24 -3.92 20.64
N ASP A 71 12.96 -4.01 19.33
CA ASP A 71 12.94 -5.28 18.60
C ASP A 71 13.42 -5.13 17.14
N SER A 72 14.69 -5.44 16.93
CA SER A 72 15.31 -5.42 15.60
C SER A 72 14.76 -6.44 14.61
N THR A 73 13.93 -7.40 15.05
CA THR A 73 13.28 -8.38 14.17
C THR A 73 12.05 -7.82 13.47
N LEU A 74 11.47 -6.70 13.96
CA LEU A 74 10.32 -6.04 13.34
C LEU A 74 10.64 -5.64 11.89
N THR A 75 9.83 -6.09 10.94
CA THR A 75 10.07 -5.92 9.51
C THR A 75 8.96 -5.11 8.84
N PHE A 76 9.34 -4.06 8.10
CA PHE A 76 8.44 -3.23 7.30
C PHE A 76 9.20 -2.56 6.14
N ARG A 77 8.49 -2.14 5.09
CA ARG A 77 9.08 -1.38 3.98
C ARG A 77 9.04 0.13 4.25
N ARG A 78 10.14 0.81 3.94
CA ARG A 78 10.27 2.28 4.00
C ARG A 78 11.40 2.77 3.09
N SER A 79 11.29 4.00 2.59
CA SER A 79 12.36 4.64 1.81
C SER A 79 12.39 6.18 1.98
N CYS A 80 11.52 6.93 1.29
CA CYS A 80 11.63 8.40 1.18
C CYS A 80 11.30 9.21 2.45
N ARG A 81 10.51 8.65 3.37
CA ARG A 81 10.00 9.32 4.59
C ARG A 81 9.25 10.66 4.37
N GLU A 82 8.69 10.88 3.18
CA GLU A 82 7.95 12.12 2.83
C GLU A 82 6.76 11.87 1.88
N GLY A 83 6.31 10.62 1.79
CA GLY A 83 5.05 10.28 1.10
C GLY A 83 5.15 10.02 -0.41
N ILE A 84 6.30 10.25 -1.05
CA ILE A 84 6.40 10.20 -2.52
C ILE A 84 6.69 8.81 -3.10
N CYS A 85 7.30 7.90 -2.34
CA CYS A 85 7.71 6.58 -2.87
C CYS A 85 6.66 5.46 -2.73
N GLY A 86 5.57 5.70 -1.98
CA GLY A 86 4.53 4.71 -1.69
C GLY A 86 4.93 3.51 -0.80
N SER A 87 6.21 3.27 -0.48
CA SER A 87 6.67 2.00 0.11
C SER A 87 6.14 1.65 1.50
N CYS A 88 5.78 2.64 2.32
CA CYS A 88 5.33 2.44 3.70
C CYS A 88 3.80 2.41 3.85
N SER A 89 3.11 1.98 2.78
CA SER A 89 1.68 1.72 2.79
C SER A 89 1.34 0.55 3.71
N MET A 90 0.45 0.79 4.66
CA MET A 90 -0.03 -0.22 5.62
C MET A 90 -1.38 0.21 6.18
N ASN A 91 -2.05 -0.66 6.93
CA ASN A 91 -3.28 -0.31 7.63
C ASN A 91 -2.94 0.20 9.03
N ILE A 92 -3.28 1.45 9.32
CA ILE A 92 -3.06 2.10 10.62
C ILE A 92 -4.42 2.51 11.15
N ASP A 93 -4.79 1.92 12.29
CA ASP A 93 -6.07 2.11 12.97
C ASP A 93 -7.27 1.97 12.02
N GLY A 94 -7.29 0.86 11.26
CA GLY A 94 -8.36 0.54 10.32
C GLY A 94 -8.28 1.23 8.97
N THR A 95 -7.38 2.21 8.79
CA THR A 95 -7.27 2.99 7.54
C THR A 95 -5.97 2.68 6.79
N ASN A 96 -6.06 2.37 5.50
CA ASN A 96 -4.87 2.24 4.65
C ASN A 96 -4.25 3.62 4.42
N THR A 97 -3.00 3.81 4.81
CA THR A 97 -2.29 5.10 4.67
C THR A 97 -0.78 4.87 4.58
N LEU A 98 -0.03 5.95 4.36
CA LEU A 98 1.43 5.94 4.40
C LEU A 98 1.90 6.25 5.83
N ALA A 99 2.64 5.33 6.46
CA ALA A 99 3.10 5.51 7.83
C ALA A 99 3.92 6.80 8.04
N CYS A 100 4.63 7.26 7.01
CA CYS A 100 5.42 8.50 7.05
C CYS A 100 4.59 9.80 6.99
N LEU A 101 3.30 9.71 6.66
CA LEU A 101 2.39 10.87 6.63
C LEU A 101 1.29 10.78 7.70
N LYS A 102 1.12 9.62 8.34
CA LYS A 102 0.16 9.45 9.43
C LYS A 102 0.79 9.94 10.73
N SER A 103 0.29 11.07 11.24
CA SER A 103 0.65 11.57 12.55
C SER A 103 0.14 10.62 13.64
N ILE A 104 0.97 10.36 14.66
CA ILE A 104 0.61 9.58 15.83
C ILE A 104 -0.57 10.24 16.58
N LYS A 105 -0.63 11.59 16.55
CA LYS A 105 -1.68 12.37 17.21
C LYS A 105 -3.07 12.21 16.57
N ASP A 106 -3.12 11.72 15.33
CA ASP A 106 -4.38 11.48 14.60
C ASP A 106 -4.99 10.12 14.94
N VAL A 107 -4.44 9.41 15.94
CA VAL A 107 -4.94 8.12 16.42
C VAL A 107 -5.28 8.23 17.90
N GLU A 108 -6.51 7.88 18.24
CA GLU A 108 -6.98 7.86 19.62
C GLU A 108 -6.60 6.54 20.30
N GLY A 109 -5.99 6.61 21.48
CA GLY A 109 -5.57 5.41 22.22
C GLY A 109 -4.46 4.61 21.54
N ASP A 110 -4.52 3.28 21.61
CA ASP A 110 -3.49 2.40 21.09
C ASP A 110 -3.43 2.43 19.56
N VAL A 111 -2.23 2.59 19.00
CA VAL A 111 -2.02 2.62 17.54
C VAL A 111 -1.91 1.21 17.00
N LYS A 112 -2.97 0.74 16.32
CA LYS A 112 -2.99 -0.59 15.70
C LYS A 112 -2.42 -0.55 14.29
N ILE A 113 -1.48 -1.45 13.99
CA ILE A 113 -0.78 -1.48 12.72
C ILE A 113 -0.82 -2.89 12.13
N PHE A 114 -1.36 -3.00 10.93
CA PHE A 114 -1.48 -4.23 10.16
C PHE A 114 -0.87 -4.05 8.76
N PRO A 115 -0.46 -5.14 8.09
CA PRO A 115 -0.14 -5.07 6.66
C PRO A 115 -1.34 -4.60 5.84
N LEU A 116 -1.13 -4.30 4.56
CA LEU A 116 -2.25 -3.98 3.67
C LEU A 116 -3.29 -5.13 3.65
N PRO A 117 -4.59 -4.84 3.76
CA PRO A 117 -5.62 -5.86 3.90
C PRO A 117 -5.70 -6.82 2.72
N HIS A 118 -6.01 -8.08 3.02
CA HIS A 118 -6.28 -9.14 2.04
C HIS A 118 -5.13 -9.38 1.04
N MET A 119 -3.89 -9.19 1.51
CA MET A 119 -2.67 -9.52 0.75
C MET A 119 -1.94 -10.68 1.43
N PRO A 120 -1.32 -11.60 0.67
CA PRO A 120 -0.36 -12.54 1.24
C PRO A 120 0.74 -11.77 1.98
N VAL A 121 1.07 -12.21 3.19
CA VAL A 121 2.12 -11.55 4.00
C VAL A 121 3.43 -12.31 3.81
N VAL A 122 4.50 -11.57 3.47
CA VAL A 122 5.85 -12.13 3.36
C VAL A 122 6.52 -12.22 4.72
N LYS A 123 6.40 -11.17 5.55
CA LYS A 123 6.85 -11.11 6.94
C LYS A 123 6.30 -9.84 7.60
N ASP A 124 5.80 -9.93 8.84
CA ASP A 124 5.28 -8.78 9.60
C ASP A 124 4.38 -7.85 8.75
N LEU A 125 4.80 -6.59 8.53
CA LEU A 125 4.04 -5.56 7.81
C LEU A 125 4.35 -5.53 6.31
N VAL A 126 4.96 -6.60 5.76
CA VAL A 126 5.43 -6.68 4.38
C VAL A 126 4.48 -7.55 3.55
N PRO A 127 3.50 -6.97 2.82
CA PRO A 127 2.66 -7.73 1.90
C PRO A 127 3.43 -8.13 0.64
N ASP A 128 2.98 -9.18 -0.04
CA ASP A 128 3.37 -9.48 -1.41
C ASP A 128 2.51 -8.66 -2.39
N LEU A 129 3.14 -7.76 -3.15
CA LEU A 129 2.50 -6.91 -4.15
C LEU A 129 2.73 -7.40 -5.59
N SER A 130 3.30 -8.60 -5.77
CA SER A 130 3.62 -9.17 -7.09
C SER A 130 2.42 -9.18 -8.04
N ASN A 131 1.22 -9.53 -7.55
CA ASN A 131 -0.01 -9.50 -8.34
C ASN A 131 -0.37 -8.10 -8.83
N ALA A 132 -0.36 -7.12 -7.94
CA ALA A 132 -0.69 -5.73 -8.27
C ALA A 132 0.27 -5.15 -9.32
N TYR A 133 1.57 -5.44 -9.21
CA TYR A 133 2.55 -5.03 -10.22
C TYR A 133 2.40 -5.76 -11.55
N ARG A 134 2.03 -7.04 -11.54
CA ARG A 134 1.71 -7.78 -12.78
C ARG A 134 0.50 -7.18 -13.49
N GLN A 135 -0.55 -6.83 -12.75
CA GLN A 135 -1.72 -6.14 -13.32
C GLN A 135 -1.37 -4.76 -13.87
N LEU A 136 -0.52 -3.99 -13.17
CA LEU A 136 0.00 -2.72 -13.69
C LEU A 136 0.77 -2.90 -15.00
N ALA A 137 1.60 -3.95 -15.12
CA ALA A 137 2.33 -4.21 -16.36
C ALA A 137 1.39 -4.60 -17.52
N ALA A 138 0.28 -5.28 -17.22
CA ALA A 138 -0.68 -5.76 -18.22
C ALA A 138 -1.43 -4.63 -18.94
N ILE A 139 -1.54 -3.43 -18.34
CA ILE A 139 -2.15 -2.27 -19.00
C ILE A 139 -1.19 -1.48 -19.90
N GLU A 140 0.03 -1.98 -20.08
CA GLU A 140 1.09 -1.37 -20.88
C GLU A 140 1.29 0.13 -20.57
N PRO A 141 1.80 0.47 -19.36
CA PRO A 141 1.76 1.83 -18.84
C PRO A 141 2.92 2.70 -19.40
N TRP A 142 3.03 2.78 -20.72
CA TRP A 142 3.93 3.64 -21.46
C TRP A 142 3.22 4.24 -22.67
N LEU A 143 3.81 5.29 -23.26
CA LEU A 143 3.24 5.97 -24.43
C LEU A 143 3.27 5.07 -25.65
N LYS A 144 2.12 4.86 -26.29
CA LYS A 144 1.99 4.15 -27.57
C LYS A 144 1.50 5.13 -28.63
N ALA A 145 2.36 5.42 -29.59
CA ALA A 145 2.07 6.30 -30.73
C ALA A 145 2.35 5.56 -32.03
N ASP A 146 1.58 5.85 -33.08
CA ASP A 146 1.73 5.21 -34.40
C ASP A 146 2.90 5.76 -35.20
N GLU A 147 3.23 7.03 -35.00
CA GLU A 147 4.37 7.71 -35.63
C GLU A 147 5.36 8.18 -34.57
N ASP A 148 6.64 8.28 -34.92
CA ASP A 148 7.68 8.86 -34.06
C ASP A 148 7.41 10.36 -33.78
N ALA A 149 8.11 10.93 -32.81
CA ALA A 149 8.10 12.38 -32.64
C ALA A 149 8.77 13.04 -33.86
N PRO A 150 8.37 14.25 -34.28
CA PRO A 150 9.02 14.93 -35.38
C PRO A 150 10.53 15.07 -35.12
N GLU A 151 11.35 14.92 -36.15
CA GLU A 151 12.81 14.89 -36.00
C GLU A 151 13.32 16.19 -35.35
N GLY A 152 13.99 16.05 -34.20
CA GLY A 152 14.52 17.18 -33.44
C GLY A 152 13.47 18.00 -32.66
N GLU A 153 12.22 17.55 -32.59
CA GLU A 153 11.14 18.22 -31.86
C GLU A 153 10.46 17.31 -30.83
N GLU A 154 9.73 17.93 -29.90
CA GLU A 154 8.88 17.25 -28.93
C GLU A 154 7.46 17.01 -29.48
N ARG A 155 6.74 16.04 -28.91
CA ARG A 155 5.30 15.90 -29.18
C ARG A 155 4.55 17.06 -28.56
N ARG A 156 3.75 17.77 -29.37
CA ARG A 156 2.96 18.90 -28.91
C ARG A 156 1.78 18.44 -28.05
N GLN A 157 1.54 19.16 -26.97
CA GLN A 157 0.38 19.00 -26.09
C GLN A 157 -0.02 20.39 -25.59
N SER A 158 -1.31 20.74 -25.69
CA SER A 158 -1.79 22.03 -25.18
C SER A 158 -1.86 22.02 -23.64
N PRO A 159 -1.82 23.20 -22.97
CA PRO A 159 -2.03 23.27 -21.53
C PRO A 159 -3.33 22.58 -21.08
N GLU A 160 -4.42 22.75 -21.82
CA GLU A 160 -5.73 22.16 -21.51
C GLU A 160 -5.73 20.64 -21.64
N GLN A 161 -4.98 20.08 -22.61
CA GLN A 161 -4.79 18.64 -22.75
C GLN A 161 -3.92 18.08 -21.61
N ARG A 162 -2.85 18.80 -21.24
CA ARG A 162 -1.98 18.40 -20.13
C ARG A 162 -2.74 18.41 -18.80
N GLU A 163 -3.61 19.38 -18.57
CA GLU A 163 -4.40 19.51 -17.35
C GLU A 163 -5.33 18.30 -17.12
N GLN A 164 -5.77 17.61 -18.18
CA GLN A 164 -6.55 16.36 -18.06
C GLN A 164 -5.79 15.23 -17.33
N LEU A 165 -4.46 15.33 -17.23
CA LEU A 165 -3.64 14.33 -16.54
C LEU A 165 -3.47 14.63 -15.05
N ASP A 166 -3.79 15.84 -14.58
CA ASP A 166 -3.68 16.18 -13.17
C ASP A 166 -4.71 15.41 -12.33
N GLY A 167 -4.26 14.89 -11.19
CA GLY A 167 -4.97 13.90 -10.37
C GLY A 167 -4.76 12.45 -10.80
N LEU A 168 -4.11 12.18 -11.96
CA LEU A 168 -3.84 10.83 -12.46
C LEU A 168 -2.37 10.43 -12.30
N TRP A 169 -1.44 11.29 -12.73
CA TRP A 169 -0.02 10.96 -12.81
C TRP A 169 0.69 10.99 -11.44
N GLU A 170 0.09 11.66 -10.45
CA GLU A 170 0.61 11.83 -9.09
C GLU A 170 0.52 10.53 -8.26
N CYS A 171 -0.11 9.48 -8.80
CA CYS A 171 -0.19 8.18 -8.17
C CYS A 171 1.20 7.62 -7.86
N VAL A 172 1.50 7.38 -6.58
CA VAL A 172 2.78 6.83 -6.12
C VAL A 172 2.81 5.30 -6.08
N LEU A 173 1.81 4.63 -6.66
CA LEU A 173 1.67 3.17 -6.71
C LEU A 173 1.85 2.50 -5.33
N CYS A 174 1.24 3.08 -4.29
CA CYS A 174 1.25 2.52 -2.93
C CYS A 174 0.21 1.41 -2.71
N PHE A 175 -0.72 1.25 -3.66
CA PHE A 175 -1.83 0.27 -3.66
C PHE A 175 -2.79 0.32 -2.47
N SER A 176 -2.69 1.32 -1.58
CA SER A 176 -3.63 1.51 -0.46
C SER A 176 -5.10 1.53 -0.89
N CYS A 177 -5.41 2.11 -2.06
CA CYS A 177 -6.77 2.15 -2.61
C CYS A 177 -7.25 0.77 -3.06
N SER A 178 -6.40 -0.01 -3.75
CA SER A 178 -6.77 -1.36 -4.20
C SER A 178 -6.98 -2.29 -3.02
N THR A 179 -6.10 -2.25 -2.03
CA THR A 179 -6.22 -3.08 -0.82
C THR A 179 -7.24 -2.54 0.18
N ALA A 180 -7.93 -1.44 -0.12
CA ALA A 180 -9.12 -0.98 0.62
C ALA A 180 -10.43 -1.38 -0.07
N CYS A 181 -10.38 -1.86 -1.31
CA CYS A 181 -11.54 -2.17 -2.12
C CYS A 181 -12.01 -3.62 -1.89
N PRO A 182 -13.23 -3.85 -1.35
CA PRO A 182 -13.73 -5.21 -1.15
C PRO A 182 -13.80 -6.04 -2.44
N SER A 183 -14.15 -5.45 -3.58
CA SER A 183 -14.15 -6.18 -4.86
C SER A 183 -12.76 -6.74 -5.21
N TYR A 184 -11.70 -5.99 -4.87
CA TYR A 184 -10.32 -6.43 -5.05
C TYR A 184 -9.92 -7.48 -4.01
N TRP A 185 -10.45 -7.44 -2.80
CA TRP A 185 -10.25 -8.53 -1.83
C TRP A 185 -10.78 -9.85 -2.41
N TRP A 186 -12.00 -9.84 -2.92
CA TRP A 186 -12.64 -11.06 -3.38
C TRP A 186 -12.10 -11.58 -4.72
N ASN A 187 -11.65 -10.70 -5.62
CA ASN A 187 -11.37 -11.07 -7.01
C ASN A 187 -10.11 -10.41 -7.57
N SER A 188 -9.06 -10.26 -6.74
CA SER A 188 -7.78 -9.64 -7.17
C SER A 188 -7.05 -10.38 -8.28
N GLU A 189 -7.43 -11.62 -8.60
CA GLU A 189 -6.86 -12.35 -9.74
C GLU A 189 -7.35 -11.80 -11.09
N GLU A 190 -8.57 -11.27 -11.14
CA GLU A 190 -9.23 -10.83 -12.38
C GLU A 190 -9.50 -9.32 -12.38
N TYR A 191 -9.99 -8.77 -11.26
CA TYR A 191 -10.23 -7.34 -11.12
C TYR A 191 -8.94 -6.56 -10.89
N LEU A 192 -8.69 -5.58 -11.76
CA LEU A 192 -7.46 -4.78 -11.77
C LEU A 192 -7.32 -3.86 -10.55
N GLY A 193 -8.44 -3.44 -9.97
CA GLY A 193 -8.46 -2.53 -8.83
C GLY A 193 -8.23 -1.06 -9.19
N PRO A 194 -8.59 -0.14 -8.27
CA PRO A 194 -8.57 1.31 -8.51
C PRO A 194 -7.19 1.86 -8.86
N ALA A 195 -6.10 1.33 -8.31
CA ALA A 195 -4.75 1.84 -8.62
C ALA A 195 -4.39 1.63 -10.09
N VAL A 196 -4.63 0.42 -10.60
CA VAL A 196 -4.30 0.04 -11.98
C VAL A 196 -5.29 0.71 -12.94
N LEU A 197 -6.58 0.74 -12.62
CA LEU A 197 -7.58 1.41 -13.45
C LEU A 197 -7.36 2.92 -13.57
N LEU A 198 -6.90 3.59 -12.51
CA LEU A 198 -6.48 5.00 -12.58
C LEU A 198 -5.33 5.18 -13.59
N GLN A 199 -4.33 4.29 -13.55
CA GLN A 199 -3.22 4.33 -14.50
C GLN A 199 -3.64 3.97 -15.93
N ALA A 200 -4.60 3.06 -16.12
CA ALA A 200 -5.15 2.77 -17.43
C ALA A 200 -5.84 4.03 -18.01
N TYR A 201 -6.67 4.70 -17.19
CA TYR A 201 -7.31 5.94 -17.59
C TYR A 201 -6.31 7.07 -17.87
N ARG A 202 -5.21 7.15 -17.10
CA ARG A 202 -4.11 8.11 -17.35
C ARG A 202 -3.54 8.00 -18.77
N TRP A 203 -3.50 6.80 -19.35
CA TRP A 203 -3.02 6.60 -20.72
C TRP A 203 -4.12 6.82 -21.76
N VAL A 204 -5.37 6.42 -21.47
CA VAL A 204 -6.55 6.74 -22.29
C VAL A 204 -6.75 8.26 -22.44
N ALA A 205 -6.48 9.03 -21.38
CA ALA A 205 -6.65 10.48 -21.38
C ALA A 205 -5.46 11.26 -21.96
N ASP A 206 -4.30 10.62 -22.22
CA ASP A 206 -3.13 11.33 -22.74
C ASP A 206 -3.31 11.62 -24.23
N SER A 207 -3.41 12.90 -24.59
CA SER A 207 -3.61 13.34 -25.98
C SER A 207 -2.48 12.95 -26.95
N ARG A 208 -1.39 12.35 -26.45
CA ARG A 208 -0.24 11.90 -27.23
C ARG A 208 -0.26 10.40 -27.48
N ASP A 209 -1.18 9.66 -26.86
CA ASP A 209 -1.32 8.21 -26.99
C ASP A 209 -2.38 7.88 -28.06
N ASP A 210 -1.99 7.13 -29.09
CA ASP A 210 -2.84 6.81 -30.23
C ASP A 210 -3.64 5.51 -30.01
N LYS A 211 -3.50 4.85 -28.85
CA LYS A 211 -4.06 3.52 -28.58
C LYS A 211 -5.24 3.52 -27.63
N THR A 212 -6.03 4.59 -27.65
CA THR A 212 -7.24 4.72 -26.81
C THR A 212 -8.19 3.53 -26.98
N ASP A 213 -8.58 3.19 -28.22
CA ASP A 213 -9.54 2.10 -28.47
C ASP A 213 -8.97 0.74 -28.02
N GLU A 214 -7.71 0.45 -28.35
CA GLU A 214 -7.03 -0.78 -27.92
C GLU A 214 -6.97 -0.90 -26.39
N ARG A 215 -6.69 0.20 -25.69
CA ARG A 215 -6.67 0.24 -24.21
C ARG A 215 -8.05 0.02 -23.62
N LEU A 216 -9.10 0.58 -24.22
CA LEU A 216 -10.48 0.37 -23.78
C LEU A 216 -10.96 -1.06 -24.03
N ASP A 217 -10.64 -1.63 -25.19
CA ASP A 217 -10.96 -3.00 -25.55
C ASP A 217 -10.28 -4.00 -24.61
N ALA A 218 -9.03 -3.73 -24.20
CA ALA A 218 -8.31 -4.54 -23.21
C ALA A 218 -8.96 -4.54 -21.81
N LEU A 219 -9.81 -3.55 -21.52
CA LEU A 219 -10.58 -3.45 -20.27
C LEU A 219 -12.02 -3.97 -20.42
N ASP A 220 -12.49 -4.23 -21.63
CA ASP A 220 -13.85 -4.72 -21.91
C ASP A 220 -13.96 -6.23 -21.68
N ASP A 221 -13.52 -6.64 -20.48
CA ASP A 221 -13.72 -7.97 -19.92
C ASP A 221 -14.55 -7.85 -18.63
N SER A 222 -15.36 -8.88 -18.35
CA SER A 222 -16.40 -8.86 -17.31
C SER A 222 -15.85 -8.57 -15.92
N PHE A 223 -14.60 -8.96 -15.67
CA PHE A 223 -13.97 -8.84 -14.36
C PHE A 223 -12.90 -7.75 -14.27
N ALA A 224 -12.21 -7.42 -15.37
CA ALA A 224 -11.17 -6.40 -15.39
C ALA A 224 -11.67 -5.02 -14.91
N LEU A 225 -12.89 -4.63 -15.31
CA LEU A 225 -13.54 -3.36 -14.94
C LEU A 225 -14.77 -3.54 -14.03
N TYR A 226 -15.20 -4.77 -13.74
CA TYR A 226 -16.48 -5.11 -13.09
C TYR A 226 -17.67 -4.39 -13.74
N ARG A 227 -18.17 -4.93 -14.86
CA ARG A 227 -19.41 -4.50 -15.50
C ARG A 227 -20.57 -5.46 -15.23
#